data_AF-E0S2Z5-F1
#
_entry.id   AF-E0S2Z5-F1
#
_cell.length_a   1.000
_cell.length_b   1.000
_cell.length_c   1.000
_cell.angle_alpha   90.00
_cell.angle_beta   90.00
_cell.angle_gamma   90.00
#
_symmetry.space_group_name_H-M   'P 1'
#
loop_
_entity.id
_entity.type
_entity.pdbx_description
1 polymer ?
#
loop_
_entity_poly.entity_id
_entity_poly.type
_entity_poly.pdbx_seq_one_letter_code
_entity_poly.pdbx_strand_id
1 'polypeptide(L)'
;MGFNHWRKAWEIFGGCPEPGEDLRTTMIREAKEELGIDCDPEWLGLAHFEIQPDYFSDKIREEYGAIYGLSLGKEYLSQIEELRIDREEIEEIKLLREITSGEIRELDRKLTEFY
;
A
#
# COMPACT_ATOMS: atom_id res chain seq x y z
N MET A 1 -4.06 5.49 -4.36
CA MET A 1 -3.08 5.74 -3.28
C MET A 1 -3.83 6.25 -2.08
N GLY A 2 -3.39 5.85 -0.89
CA GLY A 2 -3.92 6.36 0.38
C GLY A 2 -3.04 7.49 0.91
N PHE A 3 -3.63 8.55 1.43
CA PHE A 3 -2.89 9.59 2.15
C PHE A 3 -2.72 9.17 3.62
N ASN A 4 -1.49 8.89 4.02
CA ASN A 4 -1.14 8.45 5.37
C ASN A 4 -1.16 9.63 6.35
N HIS A 5 -2.01 9.58 7.37
CA HIS A 5 -2.17 10.63 8.37
C HIS A 5 -0.87 10.89 9.14
N TRP A 6 -0.11 9.86 9.51
CA TRP A 6 1.05 9.97 10.38
C TRP A 6 2.29 10.43 9.61
N ARG A 7 2.52 9.83 8.44
CA ARG A 7 3.67 10.13 7.58
C ARG A 7 3.46 11.38 6.71
N LYS A 8 2.22 11.86 6.58
CA LYS A 8 1.83 12.99 5.72
C LYS A 8 2.29 12.82 4.26
N ALA A 9 2.24 11.58 3.78
CA ALA A 9 2.63 11.18 2.44
C ALA A 9 1.57 10.27 1.81
N TRP A 10 1.53 10.25 0.49
CA TRP A 10 0.76 9.33 -0.31
C TRP A 10 1.52 8.02 -0.47
N GLU A 11 0.90 6.93 -0.07
CA GLU A 11 1.49 5.59 -0.06
C GLU A 11 0.60 4.62 -0.87
N ILE A 12 1.24 3.59 -1.43
CA ILE A 12 0.53 2.39 -1.88
C ILE A 12 0.16 1.52 -0.67
N PHE A 13 -0.83 0.68 -0.86
CA PHE A 13 -1.42 -0.17 0.18
C PHE A 13 -0.59 -1.43 0.42
N GLY A 14 -0.63 -1.96 1.64
CA GLY A 14 0.04 -3.18 2.03
C GLY A 14 0.47 -3.19 3.50
N GLY A 15 0.83 -4.37 3.99
CA GLY A 15 1.22 -4.54 5.38
C GLY A 15 2.15 -5.73 5.61
N CYS A 16 2.35 -6.07 6.87
CA CYS A 16 3.30 -7.08 7.29
C CYS A 16 2.64 -8.46 7.43
N PRO A 17 3.35 -9.56 7.13
CA PRO A 17 2.85 -10.90 7.39
C PRO A 17 2.59 -11.17 8.88
N GLU A 18 1.49 -11.84 9.19
CA GLU A 18 1.25 -12.39 10.52
C GLU A 18 1.93 -13.77 10.71
N PRO A 19 2.14 -14.23 11.96
CA PRO A 19 2.77 -15.51 12.22
C PRO A 19 2.05 -16.68 11.53
N GLY A 20 2.73 -17.30 10.57
CA GLY A 20 2.24 -18.46 9.82
C GLY A 20 1.57 -18.14 8.48
N GLU A 21 1.48 -16.86 8.10
CA GLU A 21 1.01 -16.46 6.77
C GLU A 21 2.09 -16.62 5.69
N ASP A 22 1.66 -16.97 4.48
CA ASP A 22 2.46 -16.75 3.29
C ASP A 22 2.20 -15.35 2.69
N LEU A 23 3.12 -14.86 1.85
CA LEU A 23 3.07 -13.50 1.31
C LEU A 23 1.79 -13.21 0.51
N ARG A 24 1.22 -14.23 -0.13
CA ARG A 24 -0.01 -14.07 -0.91
C ARG A 24 -1.22 -13.93 0.01
N THR A 25 -1.28 -14.74 1.06
CA THR A 25 -2.30 -14.71 2.10
C THR A 25 -2.27 -13.36 2.81
N THR A 26 -1.08 -12.88 3.17
CA THR A 26 -0.87 -11.53 3.71
C THR A 26 -1.43 -10.48 2.78
N MET A 27 -1.05 -10.45 1.49
CA MET A 27 -1.56 -9.45 0.55
C MET A 27 -3.10 -9.46 0.45
N ILE A 28 -3.73 -10.64 0.44
CA ILE A 28 -5.19 -10.75 0.36
C ILE A 28 -5.85 -10.25 1.65
N ARG A 29 -5.29 -10.58 2.82
CA ARG A 29 -5.78 -10.08 4.12
C ARG A 29 -5.65 -8.56 4.20
N GLU A 30 -4.47 -8.02 3.90
CA GLU A 30 -4.21 -6.57 3.93
C GLU A 30 -5.12 -5.81 2.95
N ALA A 31 -5.33 -6.33 1.73
CA ALA A 31 -6.30 -5.74 0.79
C ALA A 31 -7.73 -5.72 1.37
N LYS A 32 -8.10 -6.77 2.13
CA LYS A 32 -9.41 -6.81 2.77
C LYS A 32 -9.50 -5.83 3.94
N GLU A 33 -8.46 -5.73 4.75
CA GLU A 33 -8.42 -4.88 5.95
C GLU A 33 -8.33 -3.39 5.57
N GLU A 34 -7.39 -3.02 4.70
CA GLU A 34 -7.18 -1.63 4.33
C GLU A 34 -8.23 -1.14 3.34
N LEU A 35 -8.63 -1.96 2.36
CA LEU A 35 -9.45 -1.52 1.23
C LEU A 35 -10.87 -2.12 1.22
N GLY A 36 -11.15 -3.12 2.06
CA GLY A 36 -12.44 -3.79 2.09
C GLY A 36 -12.69 -4.73 0.91
N ILE A 37 -11.70 -4.97 0.05
CA ILE A 37 -11.86 -5.70 -1.21
C ILE A 37 -11.49 -7.18 -1.06
N ASP A 38 -12.27 -8.05 -1.69
CA ASP A 38 -11.87 -9.44 -1.94
C ASP A 38 -11.20 -9.48 -3.32
N CYS A 39 -9.98 -10.00 -3.41
CA CYS A 39 -9.18 -9.96 -4.63
C CYS A 39 -8.37 -11.23 -4.87
N ASP A 40 -7.98 -11.42 -6.14
CA ASP A 40 -7.01 -12.44 -6.56
C ASP A 40 -5.83 -11.74 -7.24
N PRO A 41 -4.81 -11.32 -6.48
CA PRO A 41 -3.75 -10.47 -7.02
C PRO A 41 -2.74 -11.26 -7.87
N GLU A 42 -2.18 -10.58 -8.86
CA GLU A 42 -1.07 -11.05 -9.69
C GLU A 42 0.26 -10.79 -8.99
N TRP A 43 1.18 -11.75 -9.05
CA TRP A 43 2.55 -11.58 -8.58
C TRP A 43 3.36 -10.74 -9.57
N LEU A 44 3.95 -9.64 -9.09
CA LEU A 44 4.79 -8.77 -9.91
C LEU A 44 6.28 -8.93 -9.64
N GLY A 45 6.67 -9.26 -8.40
CA GLY A 45 8.07 -9.49 -8.07
C GLY A 45 8.42 -9.26 -6.61
N LEU A 46 9.73 -9.21 -6.35
CA LEU A 46 10.30 -8.81 -5.07
C LEU A 46 10.96 -7.46 -5.22
N ALA A 47 10.87 -6.66 -4.16
CA ALA A 47 11.71 -5.51 -4.00
C ALA A 47 12.50 -5.58 -2.70
N HIS A 48 13.69 -5.00 -2.75
CA HIS A 48 14.67 -5.00 -1.68
C HIS A 48 15.01 -3.55 -1.37
N PHE A 49 14.97 -3.19 -0.09
CA PHE A 49 15.09 -1.83 0.36
C PHE A 49 16.09 -1.72 1.50
N GLU A 50 16.87 -0.66 1.47
CA GLU A 50 17.57 -0.18 2.66
C GLU A 50 16.77 1.00 3.23
N ILE A 51 16.06 0.75 4.31
CA ILE A 51 15.26 1.76 5.02
C ILE A 51 16.19 2.53 5.96
N GLN A 52 16.34 3.83 5.68
CA GLN A 52 17.03 4.75 6.57
C GLN A 52 16.21 4.93 7.87
N PRO A 53 16.86 5.34 8.99
CA PRO A 53 16.15 5.63 10.22
C PRO A 53 14.91 6.51 10.01
N ASP A 54 13.79 6.11 10.60
CA ASP A 54 12.49 6.72 10.41
C ASP A 54 11.73 6.88 11.74
N TYR A 55 10.45 7.24 11.67
CA TYR A 55 9.60 7.40 12.85
C TYR A 55 9.53 6.13 13.72
N PHE A 56 9.68 4.96 13.12
CA PHE A 56 9.48 3.66 13.79
C PHE A 56 10.77 3.06 14.33
N SER A 57 11.94 3.38 13.77
CA SER A 57 13.21 2.96 14.34
C SER A 57 14.39 3.86 13.92
N ASP A 58 15.34 3.97 14.85
CA ASP A 58 16.58 4.74 14.75
C ASP A 58 17.72 4.02 13.98
N LYS A 59 17.46 2.85 13.40
CA LYS A 59 18.45 2.01 12.73
C LYS A 59 18.19 1.91 11.24
N ILE A 60 19.27 1.71 10.48
CA ILE A 60 19.18 1.25 9.09
C ILE A 60 18.67 -0.20 9.10
N ARG A 61 17.67 -0.49 8.26
CA ARG A 61 17.05 -1.81 8.14
C ARG A 61 17.09 -2.25 6.68
N GLU A 62 17.40 -3.52 6.44
CA GLU A 62 17.15 -4.15 5.15
C GLU A 62 15.77 -4.81 5.18
N GLU A 63 14.92 -4.45 4.23
CA GLU A 63 13.54 -4.95 4.14
C GLU A 63 13.28 -5.54 2.74
N TYR A 64 12.48 -6.60 2.70
CA TYR A 64 12.06 -7.26 1.47
C TYR A 64 10.55 -7.19 1.36
N GLY A 65 10.06 -6.68 0.23
CA GLY A 65 8.64 -6.60 -0.07
C GLY A 65 8.27 -7.49 -1.23
N ALA A 66 7.20 -8.28 -1.07
CA ALA A 66 6.50 -8.90 -2.17
C ALA A 66 5.59 -7.88 -2.85
N ILE A 67 5.67 -7.76 -4.17
CA ILE A 67 4.86 -6.82 -4.95
C ILE A 67 3.77 -7.61 -5.67
N TYR A 68 2.55 -7.14 -5.47
CA TYR A 68 1.36 -7.67 -6.11
C TYR A 68 0.60 -6.58 -6.85
N GLY A 69 -0.04 -6.97 -7.96
CA GLY A 69 -0.82 -6.10 -8.83
C GLY A 69 -2.27 -6.53 -8.90
N LEU A 70 -3.16 -5.56 -9.09
CA LEU A 70 -4.59 -5.81 -9.30
C LEU A 70 -5.18 -4.76 -10.24
N SER A 71 -5.86 -5.23 -11.27
CA SER A 71 -6.61 -4.39 -12.21
C SER A 71 -8.07 -4.34 -11.79
N LEU A 72 -8.52 -3.19 -11.29
CA LEU A 72 -9.90 -2.98 -10.85
C LEU A 72 -10.67 -2.06 -11.81
N GLY A 73 -11.97 -2.31 -11.94
CA GLY A 73 -12.89 -1.38 -12.59
C GLY A 73 -13.07 -0.10 -11.77
N LYS A 74 -13.52 0.99 -12.40
CA LYS A 74 -13.68 2.30 -11.73
C LYS A 74 -14.68 2.27 -10.57
N GLU A 75 -15.65 1.36 -10.62
CA GLU A 75 -16.65 1.12 -9.57
C GLU A 75 -16.03 0.79 -8.21
N TYR A 76 -14.81 0.23 -8.20
CA TYR A 76 -14.10 -0.07 -6.96
C TYR A 76 -13.64 1.19 -6.22
N LEU A 77 -13.50 2.34 -6.88
CA LEU A 77 -13.10 3.58 -6.18
C LEU A 77 -14.13 3.97 -5.11
N SER A 78 -15.42 3.91 -5.45
CA SER A 78 -16.50 4.17 -4.49
C SER A 78 -16.58 3.07 -3.43
N GLN A 79 -16.38 1.80 -3.81
CA GLN A 79 -16.38 0.69 -2.85
C GLN A 79 -15.24 0.82 -1.83
N ILE A 80 -14.03 1.13 -2.26
CA ILE A 80 -12.89 1.31 -1.35
C ILE A 80 -13.15 2.52 -0.42
N GLU A 81 -13.70 3.61 -0.95
CA GLU A 81 -14.05 4.78 -0.14
C GLU A 81 -15.09 4.45 0.96
N GLU A 82 -16.05 3.56 0.66
CA GLU A 82 -17.07 3.12 1.60
C GLU A 82 -16.54 2.06 2.58
N LEU A 83 -15.77 1.08 2.09
CA LEU A 83 -15.41 -0.14 2.81
C LEU A 83 -14.05 -0.08 3.51
N ARG A 84 -13.18 0.90 3.22
CA ARG A 84 -11.90 1.02 3.94
C ARG A 84 -12.14 1.06 5.45
N ILE A 85 -11.40 0.23 6.16
CA ILE A 85 -11.56 0.07 7.61
C ILE A 85 -10.63 1.06 8.32
N ASP A 86 -9.39 1.20 7.86
CA ASP A 86 -8.40 2.07 8.48
C ASP A 86 -8.50 3.53 8.01
N ARG A 87 -9.53 4.22 8.51
CA ARG A 87 -9.76 5.64 8.21
C ARG A 87 -8.92 6.59 9.07
N GLU A 88 -8.32 6.10 10.15
CA GLU A 88 -7.44 6.90 11.01
C GLU A 88 -6.05 7.04 10.40
N GLU A 89 -5.53 5.97 9.79
CA GLU A 89 -4.30 6.02 9.01
C GLU A 89 -4.53 6.57 7.61
N ILE A 90 -5.58 6.14 6.89
CA ILE A 90 -5.82 6.54 5.50
C ILE A 90 -6.91 7.62 5.44
N GLU A 91 -6.49 8.88 5.47
CA GLU A 91 -7.41 10.03 5.48
C GLU A 91 -8.18 10.15 4.17
N GLU A 92 -7.49 9.94 3.05
CA GLU A 92 -8.02 10.18 1.70
C GLU A 92 -7.50 9.14 0.70
N ILE A 93 -8.32 8.82 -0.30
CA ILE A 93 -7.93 7.98 -1.42
C ILE A 93 -8.06 8.76 -2.73
N LYS A 94 -7.01 8.72 -3.55
CA LYS A 94 -6.97 9.34 -4.88
C LYS A 94 -6.31 8.45 -5.92
N LEU A 95 -6.71 8.64 -7.18
CA LEU A 95 -5.91 8.15 -8.31
C LEU A 95 -4.61 8.95 -8.40
N LEU A 96 -3.52 8.30 -8.81
CA LEU A 96 -2.20 8.94 -8.93
C LEU A 96 -2.25 10.25 -9.75
N ARG A 97 -2.98 10.24 -10.87
CA ARG A 97 -3.16 11.39 -11.76
C ARG A 97 -3.94 12.57 -11.15
N GLU A 98 -4.65 12.35 -10.04
CA GLU A 98 -5.47 13.34 -9.34
C GLU A 98 -4.72 13.96 -8.14
N ILE A 99 -3.56 13.42 -7.79
CA ILE A 99 -2.70 13.95 -6.74
C ILE A 99 -1.94 15.15 -7.29
N THR A 100 -2.27 16.35 -6.80
CA THR A 100 -1.67 17.62 -7.22
C THR A 100 -0.72 18.22 -6.17
N SER A 101 -0.76 17.71 -4.94
CA SER A 101 0.07 18.14 -3.81
C SER A 101 0.28 17.00 -2.82
N GLY A 102 1.31 17.14 -1.97
CA GLY A 102 1.74 16.11 -1.03
C GLY A 102 2.93 15.30 -1.54
N GLU A 103 3.63 14.66 -0.61
CA GLU A 103 4.77 13.82 -0.92
C GLU A 103 4.29 12.44 -1.38
N ILE A 104 4.91 11.88 -2.42
CA ILE A 104 4.85 10.46 -2.74
C ILE A 104 6.29 9.98 -2.57
N ARG A 105 6.52 9.03 -1.66
CA ARG A 105 7.86 8.55 -1.35
C ARG A 105 8.46 7.86 -2.56
N GLU A 106 9.79 7.79 -2.60
CA GLU A 106 10.51 7.25 -3.75
C GLU A 106 10.10 5.81 -4.10
N LEU A 107 9.88 4.99 -3.08
CA LEU A 107 9.39 3.62 -3.24
C LEU A 107 8.04 3.58 -3.94
N ASP A 108 7.05 4.31 -3.41
CA ASP A 108 5.71 4.34 -3.98
C ASP A 108 5.72 4.84 -5.44
N ARG A 109 6.57 5.84 -5.74
CA ARG A 109 6.78 6.28 -7.13
C ARG A 109 7.32 5.16 -8.01
N LYS A 110 8.31 4.41 -7.54
CA LYS A 110 8.87 3.29 -8.30
C LYS A 110 7.86 2.18 -8.55
N LEU A 111 7.00 1.89 -7.58
CA LEU A 111 5.97 0.86 -7.72
C LEU A 111 4.91 1.27 -8.76
N THR A 112 4.68 2.57 -8.97
CA THR A 112 3.78 3.03 -10.05
C THR A 112 4.34 2.86 -11.47
N GLU A 113 5.62 2.52 -11.65
CA GLU A 113 6.19 2.24 -12.99
C GLU A 113 5.75 0.88 -13.55
N PHE A 114 5.17 0.00 -12.71
CA PHE A 114 4.75 -1.36 -13.09
C PHE A 114 3.28 -1.47 -13.51
N TYR A 115 2.49 -0.39 -13.44
CA TYR A 115 1.04 -0.40 -13.70
C TYR A 115 0.51 0.88 -14.37
#